data_AF-A0A1H4ELC6-F1
#
_entry.id   AF-A0A1H4ELC6-F1
#
_cell.length_a   1.000
_cell.length_b   1.000
_cell.length_c   1.000
_cell.angle_alpha   90.00
_cell.angle_beta   90.00
_cell.angle_gamma   90.00
#
_symmetry.space_group_name_H-M   'P 1'
#
loop_
_entity.id
_entity.type
_entity.pdbx_description
1 polymer ?
#
loop_
_entity_poly.entity_id
_entity_poly.type
_entity_poly.pdbx_seq_one_letter_code
_entity_poly.pdbx_strand_id
1 'polypeptide(L)'
;MKRLTSLTLVLAMTALAGCGEKQADTAAAPATAKTADTATTPNAPPQATEQVAANSGHPGQAIHDANCISCHDSGVYTRADRKMTSLDMLAGQVRRCDANLGTKLFDEDLDNVTAFLNETYYKFPK
;
A
#
# COMPACT_ATOMS: atom_id res chain seq x y z
N MET A 1 -57.33 -27.39 2.46
CA MET A 1 -57.33 -28.82 2.83
C MET A 1 -55.98 -29.43 2.44
N LYS A 2 -55.26 -30.03 3.40
CA LYS A 2 -54.13 -31.02 3.30
C LYS A 2 -52.80 -30.54 2.66
N ARG A 3 -51.58 -30.78 3.17
CA ARG A 3 -50.96 -31.24 4.45
C ARG A 3 -49.49 -30.75 4.39
N LEU A 4 -49.01 -29.97 5.36
CA LEU A 4 -47.97 -30.32 6.35
C LEU A 4 -47.08 -31.54 6.01
N THR A 5 -45.77 -31.31 5.87
CA THR A 5 -44.74 -32.23 6.41
C THR A 5 -43.46 -31.48 6.70
N SER A 6 -43.17 -31.39 7.99
CA SER A 6 -41.91 -30.97 8.61
C SER A 6 -40.75 -31.86 8.16
N LEU A 7 -39.57 -31.26 7.98
CA LEU A 7 -38.32 -31.96 8.30
C LEU A 7 -37.32 -30.96 8.86
N THR A 8 -37.44 -30.75 10.17
CA THR A 8 -36.38 -30.22 11.03
C THR A 8 -35.18 -31.16 11.00
N LEU A 9 -34.04 -30.70 10.51
CA LEU A 9 -32.75 -31.32 10.79
C LEU A 9 -31.92 -30.34 11.63
N VAL A 10 -32.00 -30.53 12.94
CA VAL A 10 -31.07 -29.99 13.92
C VAL A 10 -29.87 -30.94 13.98
N LEU A 11 -28.68 -30.44 13.67
CA LEU A 11 -27.39 -31.00 14.10
C LEU A 11 -26.27 -30.07 13.61
N ALA A 12 -25.28 -29.61 14.37
CA ALA A 12 -25.03 -29.47 15.80
C ALA A 12 -23.86 -28.48 15.85
N MET A 13 -23.88 -27.53 16.78
CA MET A 13 -22.74 -26.66 17.03
C MET A 13 -21.64 -27.45 17.73
N THR A 14 -20.44 -27.46 17.16
CA THR A 14 -19.21 -27.78 17.90
C THR A 14 -18.23 -26.64 17.72
N ALA A 15 -18.27 -25.70 18.66
CA ALA A 15 -17.20 -24.74 18.88
C ALA A 15 -16.02 -25.48 19.53
N LEU A 16 -14.89 -25.56 18.83
CA LEU A 16 -13.61 -25.94 19.45
C LEU A 16 -12.90 -24.66 19.90
N ALA A 17 -13.11 -24.32 21.17
CA ALA A 17 -12.22 -23.45 21.92
C ALA A 17 -10.93 -24.23 22.19
N GLY A 18 -9.85 -23.86 21.48
CA GLY A 18 -8.50 -24.29 21.80
C GLY A 18 -7.73 -23.14 22.44
N CYS A 19 -7.75 -23.07 23.77
CA CYS A 19 -6.76 -22.31 24.54
C CYS A 19 -5.56 -23.24 24.77
N GLY A 20 -4.44 -22.95 24.08
CA GLY A 20 -3.15 -23.60 24.30
C GLY A 20 -2.31 -22.75 25.25
N GLU A 21 -2.40 -23.11 26.51
CA GLU A 21 -1.65 -22.67 27.68
C GLU A 21 -0.24 -23.29 27.60
N LYS A 22 0.82 -22.47 27.58
CA LYS A 22 2.19 -22.96 27.82
C LYS A 22 2.73 -22.28 29.06
N GLN A 23 2.67 -23.01 30.18
CA GLN A 23 3.29 -22.65 31.45
C GLN A 23 4.82 -22.84 31.35
N ALA A 24 5.53 -21.92 31.99
CA ALA A 24 6.98 -21.88 32.12
C ALA A 24 7.52 -22.87 33.17
N ASP A 25 8.78 -23.30 32.98
CA ASP A 25 9.64 -23.74 34.07
C ASP A 25 11.01 -23.08 33.95
N THR A 26 11.49 -22.61 35.11
CA THR A 26 12.66 -21.75 35.35
C THR A 26 13.76 -22.53 36.04
N ALA A 27 15.03 -22.31 35.66
CA ALA A 27 16.22 -22.26 36.53
C ALA A 27 17.47 -22.13 35.65
N ALA A 28 18.55 -21.42 35.97
CA ALA A 28 18.90 -20.38 36.92
C ALA A 28 20.28 -19.87 36.46
N ALA A 29 20.58 -18.59 36.69
CA ALA A 29 21.83 -17.94 36.29
C ALA A 29 23.07 -18.45 37.06
N PRO A 30 24.28 -17.97 36.69
CA PRO A 30 24.77 -16.87 37.52
C PRO A 30 25.22 -15.64 36.72
N ALA A 31 25.15 -14.53 37.44
CA ALA A 31 25.43 -13.17 37.03
C ALA A 31 26.90 -12.91 36.66
N THR A 32 27.10 -12.03 35.68
CA THR A 32 27.98 -10.86 35.83
C THR A 32 27.34 -9.65 35.15
N ALA A 33 27.42 -8.52 35.84
CA ALA A 33 26.78 -7.26 35.50
C ALA A 33 27.60 -6.42 34.51
N LYS A 34 26.90 -5.41 33.95
CA LYS A 34 27.41 -4.13 33.42
C LYS A 34 27.87 -4.22 31.95
N THR A 35 27.32 -3.49 31.00
CA THR A 35 26.98 -2.05 30.98
C THR A 35 25.75 -1.78 30.11
N ALA A 36 24.87 -0.91 30.60
CA ALA A 36 24.09 -0.05 29.73
C ALA A 36 25.06 0.95 29.10
N ASP A 37 25.13 0.99 27.77
CA ASP A 37 25.47 2.21 27.06
C ASP A 37 24.87 2.16 25.65
N THR A 38 23.86 3.00 25.47
CA THR A 38 23.68 3.88 24.33
C THR A 38 23.63 3.26 22.93
N ALA A 39 22.38 3.13 22.46
CA ALA A 39 21.92 3.45 21.11
C ALA A 39 23.02 3.74 20.07
N THR A 40 23.24 2.80 19.16
CA THR A 40 23.67 3.08 17.79
C THR A 40 23.21 1.92 16.91
N THR A 41 22.03 2.07 16.34
CA THR A 41 21.66 1.39 15.10
C THR A 41 21.26 2.49 14.15
N PRO A 42 22.07 2.86 13.15
CA PRO A 42 21.58 3.69 12.07
C PRO A 42 20.66 2.86 11.17
N ASN A 43 19.45 2.54 11.66
CA ASN A 43 18.32 2.31 10.78
C ASN A 43 17.79 3.69 10.36
N ALA A 44 18.61 4.41 9.60
CA ALA A 44 18.12 5.50 8.79
C ALA A 44 17.43 4.87 7.58
N PRO A 45 16.20 5.27 7.21
CA PRO A 45 15.71 5.04 5.85
C PRO A 45 16.79 5.57 4.88
N PRO A 46 17.01 4.94 3.70
CA PRO A 46 18.04 5.41 2.78
C PRO A 46 17.83 6.90 2.58
N GLN A 47 18.76 7.68 3.12
CA GLN A 47 18.72 9.12 3.00
C GLN A 47 18.84 9.40 1.52
N ALA A 48 17.86 10.17 1.03
CA ALA A 48 17.92 10.82 -0.26
C ALA A 48 19.29 11.47 -0.39
N THR A 49 20.15 10.84 -1.18
CA THR A 49 21.39 11.46 -1.63
C THR A 49 21.05 12.19 -2.92
N GLU A 50 21.27 13.49 -2.85
CA GLU A 50 21.32 14.50 -3.89
C GLU A 50 21.21 14.02 -5.35
N GLN A 51 20.20 14.58 -6.01
CA GLN A 51 20.32 15.26 -7.32
C GLN A 51 21.19 14.54 -8.36
N VAL A 52 20.61 13.50 -8.95
CA VAL A 52 20.96 13.10 -10.31
C VAL A 52 20.38 14.12 -11.29
N ALA A 53 21.27 14.99 -11.77
CA ALA A 53 21.25 15.68 -13.07
C ALA A 53 19.96 16.41 -13.46
N ALA A 54 20.01 17.76 -13.44
CA ALA A 54 19.24 18.68 -14.29
C ALA A 54 17.95 18.11 -14.95
N ASN A 55 16.98 17.70 -14.13
CA ASN A 55 15.69 17.26 -14.65
C ASN A 55 14.88 18.50 -15.04
N SER A 56 14.94 18.87 -16.31
CA SER A 56 13.93 19.76 -16.92
C SER A 56 12.54 19.10 -17.02
N GLY A 57 12.34 17.94 -16.38
CA GLY A 57 11.11 17.15 -16.39
C GLY A 57 10.39 17.18 -15.03
N HIS A 58 9.08 16.94 -15.06
CA HIS A 58 8.23 16.93 -13.88
C HIS A 58 8.66 15.80 -12.91
N PRO A 59 8.73 16.01 -11.58
CA PRO A 59 9.23 15.02 -10.61
C PRO A 59 8.49 13.67 -10.68
N GLY A 60 7.17 13.69 -10.88
CA GLY A 60 6.37 12.46 -11.06
C GLY A 60 6.57 11.70 -12.38
N GLN A 61 7.25 12.28 -13.37
CA GLN A 61 7.39 11.64 -14.69
C GLN A 61 8.21 10.35 -14.61
N ALA A 62 9.37 10.37 -13.93
CA ALA A 62 10.23 9.19 -13.83
C ALA A 62 9.52 8.03 -13.12
N ILE A 63 8.74 8.33 -12.08
CA ILE A 63 7.96 7.35 -11.32
C ILE A 63 6.83 6.79 -12.20
N HIS A 64 6.13 7.66 -12.91
CA HIS A 64 5.09 7.27 -13.85
C HIS A 64 5.63 6.32 -14.94
N ASP A 65 6.74 6.70 -15.59
CA ASP A 65 7.31 5.96 -16.72
C ASP A 65 7.82 4.58 -16.28
N ALA A 66 8.38 4.49 -15.06
CA ALA A 66 8.88 3.22 -14.52
C ALA A 66 7.75 2.26 -14.10
N ASN A 67 6.61 2.78 -13.63
CA ASN A 67 5.60 1.96 -12.95
C ASN A 67 4.29 1.87 -13.74
N CYS A 68 3.70 3.01 -14.09
CA CYS A 68 2.31 3.11 -14.54
C CYS A 68 2.11 2.70 -16.00
N ILE A 69 3.10 2.92 -16.87
CA ILE A 69 3.03 2.58 -18.30
C ILE A 69 4.01 1.47 -18.70
N SER A 70 4.48 0.69 -17.73
CA SER A 70 5.38 -0.44 -17.97
C SER A 70 4.72 -1.57 -18.77
N CYS A 71 3.39 -1.72 -18.64
CA CYS A 71 2.60 -2.78 -19.27
C CYS A 71 1.63 -2.29 -20.37
N HIS A 72 1.41 -0.99 -20.49
CA HIS A 72 0.53 -0.38 -21.50
C HIS A 72 1.01 1.03 -21.82
N ASP A 73 0.68 1.57 -22.99
CA ASP A 73 1.05 2.94 -23.35
C ASP A 73 0.19 4.02 -22.66
N SER A 74 0.50 5.29 -22.95
CA SER A 74 -0.19 6.47 -22.42
C SER A 74 -1.61 6.67 -22.95
N GLY A 75 -2.05 5.87 -23.92
CA GLY A 75 -3.41 5.89 -24.47
C GLY A 75 -4.48 5.72 -23.39
N VAL A 76 -4.15 5.06 -22.26
CA VAL A 76 -5.06 4.90 -21.12
C VAL A 76 -5.57 6.23 -20.53
N TYR A 77 -4.81 7.31 -20.69
CA TYR A 77 -5.13 8.66 -20.19
C TYR A 77 -5.94 9.51 -21.18
N THR A 78 -5.91 9.17 -22.47
CA THR A 78 -6.48 9.97 -23.57
C THR A 78 -7.75 9.38 -24.19
N ARG A 79 -8.23 8.24 -23.70
CA ARG A 79 -9.50 7.63 -24.14
C ARG A 79 -10.68 8.59 -24.02
N ALA A 80 -11.55 8.57 -25.03
CA ALA A 80 -12.76 9.40 -25.08
C ALA A 80 -13.71 9.14 -23.90
N ASP A 81 -13.76 7.90 -23.39
CA ASP A 81 -14.62 7.51 -22.28
C ASP A 81 -13.90 7.51 -20.92
N ARG A 82 -12.83 8.29 -20.76
CA ARG A 82 -12.08 8.39 -19.49
C ARG A 82 -12.99 8.69 -18.30
N LYS A 83 -12.76 8.01 -17.17
CA LYS A 83 -13.63 8.07 -15.97
C LYS A 83 -13.20 9.11 -14.94
N MET A 84 -11.95 9.56 -15.00
CA MET A 84 -11.44 10.57 -14.07
C MET A 84 -11.98 11.93 -14.51
N THR A 85 -12.70 12.61 -13.61
CA THR A 85 -13.37 13.89 -13.88
C THR A 85 -12.95 15.02 -12.93
N SER A 86 -12.06 14.75 -11.97
CA SER A 86 -11.51 15.74 -11.06
C SER A 86 -10.09 15.35 -10.61
N LEU A 87 -9.37 16.31 -10.03
CA LEU A 87 -8.03 16.08 -9.48
C LEU A 87 -8.04 15.04 -8.36
N ASP A 88 -9.04 15.09 -7.46
CA ASP A 88 -9.19 14.11 -6.38
C ASP A 88 -9.43 12.70 -6.91
N MET A 89 -10.25 12.55 -7.96
CA MET A 89 -10.46 11.25 -8.59
C MET A 89 -9.19 10.74 -9.26
N LEU A 90 -8.40 11.63 -9.86
CA LEU A 90 -7.10 11.26 -10.43
C LEU A 90 -6.12 10.80 -9.33
N ALA A 91 -6.04 11.53 -8.21
CA ALA A 91 -5.22 11.13 -7.08
C ALA A 91 -5.63 9.75 -6.53
N GLY A 92 -6.94 9.51 -6.38
CA GLY A 92 -7.47 8.21 -5.98
C GLY A 92 -7.13 7.10 -6.98
N GLN A 93 -7.16 7.39 -8.29
CA GLN A 93 -6.75 6.44 -9.31
C GLN A 93 -5.25 6.12 -9.24
N VAL A 94 -4.39 7.11 -9.01
CA VAL A 94 -2.93 6.91 -8.85
C VAL A 94 -2.65 6.01 -7.65
N ARG A 95 -3.31 6.25 -6.50
CA ARG A 95 -3.22 5.37 -5.32
C ARG A 95 -3.66 3.94 -5.61
N ARG A 96 -4.73 3.76 -6.39
CA ARG A 96 -5.18 2.44 -6.82
C ARG A 96 -4.16 1.76 -7.74
N CYS A 97 -3.51 2.51 -8.63
CA CYS A 97 -2.45 1.97 -9.48
C CYS A 97 -1.26 1.48 -8.65
N ASP A 98 -0.78 2.29 -7.70
CA ASP A 98 0.29 1.89 -6.77
C ASP A 98 -0.07 0.62 -5.98
N ALA A 99 -1.28 0.57 -5.42
CA ALA A 99 -1.75 -0.58 -4.67
C ALA A 99 -1.81 -1.87 -5.52
N ASN A 100 -2.22 -1.77 -6.79
CA ASN A 100 -2.28 -2.90 -7.70
C ASN A 100 -0.88 -3.39 -8.14
N LEU A 101 0.07 -2.47 -8.27
CA LEU A 101 1.45 -2.78 -8.64
C LEU A 101 2.28 -3.23 -7.42
N GLY A 102 1.83 -2.91 -6.21
CA GLY A 102 2.51 -3.25 -4.96
C GLY A 102 3.80 -2.45 -4.74
N THR A 103 3.91 -1.28 -5.38
CA THR A 103 5.11 -0.42 -5.36
C THR A 103 5.31 0.28 -4.03
N LYS A 104 4.24 0.52 -3.26
CA LYS A 104 4.26 1.13 -1.93
C LYS A 104 4.95 2.49 -1.94
N LEU A 105 4.60 3.31 -2.93
CA LEU A 105 5.09 4.69 -3.05
C LEU A 105 4.71 5.52 -1.81
N PHE A 106 5.58 6.46 -1.45
CA PHE A 106 5.26 7.44 -0.41
C PHE A 106 4.22 8.46 -0.91
N ASP A 107 3.54 9.14 0.01
CA ASP A 107 2.51 10.12 -0.35
C ASP A 107 3.04 11.22 -1.29
N GLU A 108 4.25 11.71 -1.04
CA GLU A 108 4.92 12.70 -1.91
C GLU A 108 5.10 12.20 -3.35
N ASP A 109 5.46 10.93 -3.54
CA ASP A 109 5.63 10.32 -4.85
C ASP A 109 4.28 10.17 -5.57
N LEU A 110 3.24 9.78 -4.84
CA LEU A 110 1.87 9.67 -5.35
C LEU A 110 1.33 11.03 -5.79
N ASP A 111 1.59 12.07 -5.02
CA ASP A 111 1.19 13.44 -5.33
C ASP A 111 1.97 13.98 -6.53
N ASN A 112 3.27 13.68 -6.62
CA ASN A 112 4.10 14.02 -7.78
C ASN A 112 3.61 13.34 -9.07
N VAL A 113 3.27 12.05 -9.04
CA VAL A 113 2.68 11.34 -10.18
C VAL A 113 1.31 11.93 -10.55
N THR A 114 0.49 12.25 -9.55
CA THR A 114 -0.82 12.88 -9.77
C THR A 114 -0.68 14.24 -10.46
N ALA A 115 0.24 15.08 -9.97
CA ALA A 115 0.55 16.38 -10.55
C ALA A 115 1.05 16.24 -11.99
N PHE A 116 1.93 15.28 -12.26
CA PHE A 116 2.45 15.01 -13.60
C PHE A 116 1.32 14.63 -14.58
N LEU A 117 0.47 13.69 -14.17
CA LEU A 117 -0.64 13.23 -15.00
C LEU A 117 -1.66 14.35 -15.24
N ASN A 118 -1.93 15.16 -14.20
CA ASN A 118 -2.84 16.29 -14.34
C ASN A 118 -2.27 17.34 -15.30
N GLU A 119 -1.00 17.69 -15.13
CA GLU A 119 -0.33 18.64 -16.01
C GLU A 119 -0.22 18.12 -17.43
N THR A 120 0.00 16.83 -17.66
CA THR A 120 0.24 16.31 -19.02
C THR A 120 -1.06 16.00 -19.76
N TYR A 121 -2.03 15.35 -19.11
CA TYR A 121 -3.18 14.73 -19.79
C TYR A 121 -4.54 15.31 -19.38
N TYR A 122 -4.75 15.59 -18.09
CA TYR A 122 -6.11 15.83 -17.58
C TYR A 122 -6.52 17.30 -17.48
N LYS A 123 -5.58 18.19 -17.08
CA LYS A 123 -5.78 19.64 -16.97
C LYS A 123 -6.93 20.05 -16.04
N PHE A 124 -7.16 19.29 -14.97
CA PHE A 124 -8.14 19.66 -13.95
C PHE A 124 -7.68 20.89 -13.14
N PRO A 125 -8.62 21.73 -12.67
CA PRO A 125 -8.28 22.79 -11.72
C PRO A 125 -7.69 22.21 -10.44
N LYS A 126 -6.75 22.97 -9.85
CA LYS A 126 -6.14 22.69 -8.54
C LYS A 126 -6.91 23.41 -7.45
#